data_AF-A0A916CLS7-F1
#
_entry.id   AF-A0A916CLS7-F1
#
_cell.length_a   1.000
_cell.length_b   1.000
_cell.length_c   1.000
_cell.angle_alpha   90.00
_cell.angle_beta   90.00
_cell.angle_gamma   90.00
#
_symmetry.space_group_name_H-M   'P 1'
#
loop_
_entity.id
_entity.type
_entity.pdbx_description
1 polymer ?
#
loop_
_entity_poly.entity_id
_entity_poly.type
_entity_poly.pdbx_seq_one_letter_code
_entity_poly.pdbx_strand_id
1 'polypeptide(L)'
;MKTVLKLSVVLLLLVVLIVPIAPGAHAAPLAGICVSNGVGGGNWSASGSWLCSGTGGAIFPNSLTIDVFVLSGDTITVDAASFAGNVTVEGTLNGGVATTLQIGGNFTNNGTFTANIGTITFSGSSAQSIGGASTFTFNNLTISNATGVNLNKDVTVNSTLALANGDLNTGANVLTLASGATVTAAGGGDVVGNVKRNGAFGVGSYPFNNPNTLINFSAVTTSPTDITINLVKTAPGGLANAVPRTYQITAGGAPSFTATVQFHYKTTEGGFTTEANLRPWKQVGGRWTLQPGSDTASGNNSFVSAAGVTSFSPWALADSGAPTAVMLSTFAANDPAQSNFVMPMLGLLGVVIAGGAWFARRARRN
;
A
#
# COMPACT_ATOMS: atom_id res chain seq x y z
N MET A 1 57.01 14.72 0.39
CA MET A 1 56.34 13.75 -0.51
C MET A 1 55.03 13.15 0.03
N LYS A 2 54.70 13.24 1.34
CA LYS A 2 53.44 12.71 1.91
C LYS A 2 52.21 13.63 1.79
N THR A 3 52.39 14.90 1.41
CA THR A 3 51.31 15.90 1.39
C THR A 3 50.58 15.99 0.03
N VAL A 4 51.21 15.49 -1.05
CA VAL A 4 50.66 15.56 -2.42
C VAL A 4 49.71 14.38 -2.72
N LEU A 5 49.84 13.26 -1.98
CA LEU A 5 49.00 12.08 -2.15
C LEU A 5 47.59 12.25 -1.53
N LYS A 6 47.44 13.10 -0.51
CA LYS A 6 46.12 13.41 0.10
C LYS A 6 45.24 14.28 -0.79
N LEU A 7 45.81 15.18 -1.59
CA LEU A 7 45.06 16.01 -2.52
C LEU A 7 44.62 15.23 -3.78
N SER A 8 45.37 14.18 -4.14
CA SER A 8 45.11 13.37 -5.34
C SER A 8 43.95 12.37 -5.15
N VAL A 9 43.68 11.90 -3.93
CA VAL A 9 42.51 11.02 -3.65
C VAL A 9 41.21 11.84 -3.55
N VAL A 10 41.28 13.07 -3.03
CA VAL A 10 40.13 13.99 -2.94
C VAL A 10 39.74 14.54 -4.33
N LEU A 11 40.72 14.78 -5.21
CA LEU A 11 40.44 15.22 -6.59
C LEU A 11 39.95 14.07 -7.49
N LEU A 12 40.35 12.82 -7.21
CA LEU A 12 39.87 11.65 -7.96
C LEU A 12 38.42 11.25 -7.61
N LEU A 13 37.94 11.57 -6.40
CA LEU A 13 36.52 11.41 -6.05
C LEU A 13 35.60 12.46 -6.69
N LEU A 14 36.12 13.65 -7.03
CA LEU A 14 35.32 14.69 -7.68
C LEU A 14 34.99 14.38 -9.17
N VAL A 15 35.66 13.39 -9.76
CA VAL A 15 35.49 13.00 -11.18
C VAL A 15 34.56 11.78 -11.33
N VAL A 16 34.12 11.14 -10.24
CA VAL A 16 33.24 9.96 -10.28
C VAL A 16 31.82 10.33 -9.83
N LEU A 17 31.17 11.23 -10.56
CA LEU A 17 29.70 11.31 -10.54
C LEU A 17 29.15 11.96 -11.83
N ILE A 18 29.41 11.34 -12.97
CA ILE A 18 28.49 11.45 -14.12
C ILE A 18 28.03 10.03 -14.42
N VAL A 19 27.18 9.50 -13.54
CA VAL A 19 26.26 8.44 -13.95
C VAL A 19 25.26 9.09 -14.91
N PRO A 20 24.98 8.54 -16.10
CA PRO A 20 23.89 9.04 -16.92
C PRO A 20 22.58 8.79 -16.17
N ILE A 21 22.10 9.82 -15.47
CA ILE A 21 20.73 9.87 -14.98
C ILE A 21 19.82 9.74 -16.20
N ALA A 22 18.88 8.79 -16.14
CA ALA A 22 17.83 8.64 -17.14
C ALA A 22 17.15 10.00 -17.37
N PRO A 23 16.85 10.39 -18.63
CA PRO A 23 16.33 11.71 -18.92
C PRO A 23 14.89 11.82 -18.39
N GLY A 24 14.72 12.55 -17.29
CA GLY A 24 13.39 12.88 -16.77
C GLY A 24 13.32 13.13 -15.27
N ALA A 25 14.02 14.14 -14.75
CA ALA A 25 13.56 15.04 -13.68
C ALA A 25 14.73 15.90 -13.18
N HIS A 26 14.42 17.12 -12.75
CA HIS A 26 15.29 18.09 -12.06
C HIS A 26 16.06 19.09 -12.94
N ALA A 27 15.30 20.01 -13.55
CA ALA A 27 15.75 21.39 -13.70
C ALA A 27 15.46 22.14 -12.39
N ALA A 28 16.36 22.01 -11.42
CA ALA A 28 16.42 22.84 -10.20
C ALA A 28 17.86 23.37 -10.07
N PRO A 29 18.11 24.53 -9.45
CA PRO A 29 19.48 25.02 -9.25
C PRO A 29 20.31 23.94 -8.56
N LEU A 30 21.56 23.74 -8.99
CA LEU A 30 22.45 22.66 -8.56
C LEU A 30 22.26 22.36 -7.08
N ALA A 31 21.63 21.23 -6.76
CA ALA A 31 21.41 20.81 -5.38
C ALA A 31 22.77 20.71 -4.69
N GLY A 32 22.89 21.30 -3.50
CA GLY A 32 24.10 21.16 -2.70
C GLY A 32 24.32 19.70 -2.35
N ILE A 33 25.57 19.27 -2.21
CA ILE A 33 25.91 17.90 -1.83
C ILE A 33 26.81 17.91 -0.60
N CYS A 34 26.55 17.01 0.33
CA CYS A 34 27.41 16.70 1.47
C CYS A 34 27.81 15.22 1.41
N VAL A 35 29.10 14.97 1.36
CA VAL A 35 29.70 13.64 1.40
C VAL A 35 30.31 13.42 2.77
N SER A 36 30.21 12.22 3.34
CA SER A 36 30.89 11.93 4.62
C SER A 36 32.42 12.07 4.49
N ASN A 37 33.10 12.29 5.61
CA ASN A 37 34.50 12.75 5.64
C ASN A 37 35.58 11.74 5.18
N GLY A 38 35.23 10.47 4.96
CA GLY A 38 36.15 9.43 4.50
C GLY A 38 37.19 9.00 5.54
N VAL A 39 37.01 9.38 6.81
CA VAL A 39 37.93 9.05 7.92
C VAL A 39 37.20 8.36 9.07
N GLY A 40 36.07 7.72 8.80
CA GLY A 40 35.25 6.97 9.75
C GLY A 40 33.88 7.58 10.04
N GLY A 41 33.58 8.78 9.52
CA GLY A 41 32.29 9.46 9.72
C GLY A 41 32.19 10.19 11.05
N GLY A 42 31.05 10.03 11.74
CA GLY A 42 30.72 10.67 13.01
C GLY A 42 29.24 11.05 13.13
N ASN A 43 28.96 12.15 13.82
CA ASN A 43 27.61 12.62 14.06
C ASN A 43 27.09 13.45 12.88
N TRP A 44 25.81 13.30 12.54
CA TRP A 44 25.18 14.06 11.45
C TRP A 44 25.29 15.57 11.69
N SER A 45 25.08 16.01 12.93
CA SER A 45 25.12 17.43 13.30
C SER A 45 26.53 18.03 13.33
N ALA A 46 27.58 17.21 13.23
CA ALA A 46 28.97 17.67 13.36
C ALA A 46 29.56 18.03 12.00
N SER A 47 30.03 19.28 11.85
CA SER A 47 30.66 19.74 10.60
C SER A 47 31.89 18.94 10.18
N GLY A 48 32.65 18.40 11.15
CA GLY A 48 33.81 17.55 10.87
C GLY A 48 33.46 16.19 10.26
N SER A 49 32.19 15.79 10.26
CA SER A 49 31.72 14.54 9.65
C SER A 49 31.44 14.66 8.16
N TRP A 50 31.48 15.88 7.60
CA TRP A 50 31.03 16.16 6.24
C TRP A 50 32.00 17.01 5.43
N LEU A 51 32.00 16.77 4.12
CA LEU A 51 32.57 17.62 3.09
C LEU A 51 31.40 18.10 2.21
N CYS A 52 31.02 19.36 2.37
CA CYS A 52 29.85 19.94 1.70
C CYS A 52 30.25 20.93 0.59
N SER A 53 29.54 20.89 -0.54
CA SER A 53 29.74 21.79 -1.68
C SER A 53 28.41 22.19 -2.31
N GLY A 54 28.31 23.42 -2.84
CA GLY A 54 27.06 23.93 -3.42
C GLY A 54 25.92 24.15 -2.42
N THR A 55 26.21 24.12 -1.11
CA THR A 55 25.20 24.12 -0.03
C THR A 55 24.85 25.51 0.53
N GLY A 56 25.25 26.59 -0.14
CA GLY A 56 25.05 27.96 0.38
C GLY A 56 25.80 28.24 1.69
N GLY A 57 26.90 27.53 1.95
CA GLY A 57 27.72 27.69 3.15
C GLY A 57 27.38 26.73 4.29
N ALA A 58 26.40 25.83 4.12
CA ALA A 58 26.15 24.78 5.11
C ALA A 58 27.34 23.81 5.19
N ILE A 59 27.81 23.56 6.42
CA ILE A 59 28.96 22.71 6.74
C ILE A 59 28.56 21.29 7.17
N PHE A 60 27.26 21.00 7.17
CA PHE A 60 26.65 19.68 7.33
C PHE A 60 25.25 19.69 6.67
N PRO A 61 24.64 18.53 6.35
CA PRO A 61 23.33 18.50 5.71
C PRO A 61 22.22 18.95 6.66
N ASN A 62 21.51 20.02 6.29
CA ASN A 62 20.49 20.66 7.12
C ASN A 62 19.27 21.18 6.33
N SER A 63 19.12 20.74 5.08
CA SER A 63 18.04 21.14 4.18
C SER A 63 17.54 19.95 3.37
N LEU A 64 16.26 19.99 3.00
CA LEU A 64 15.62 19.02 2.10
C LEU A 64 16.10 19.10 0.64
N THR A 65 17.03 20.01 0.35
CA THR A 65 17.62 20.21 -0.98
C THR A 65 19.10 19.85 -1.02
N ILE A 66 19.69 19.40 0.10
CA ILE A 66 21.10 19.00 0.17
C ILE A 66 21.19 17.49 0.08
N ASP A 67 21.75 16.98 -1.01
CA ASP A 67 21.97 15.57 -1.22
C ASP A 67 23.09 15.06 -0.32
N VAL A 68 22.91 13.84 0.19
CA VAL A 68 23.79 13.21 1.17
C VAL A 68 24.35 11.92 0.59
N PHE A 69 25.67 11.78 0.69
CA PHE A 69 26.37 10.55 0.34
C PHE A 69 27.22 10.06 1.50
N VAL A 70 26.87 8.90 2.07
CA VAL A 70 27.67 8.23 3.11
C VAL A 70 28.61 7.24 2.44
N LEU A 71 29.90 7.56 2.43
CA LEU A 71 30.96 6.75 1.81
C LEU A 71 31.08 5.37 2.48
N SER A 72 31.52 4.39 1.70
CA SER A 72 31.90 3.08 2.24
C SER A 72 33.00 3.23 3.30
N GLY A 73 32.87 2.50 4.41
CA GLY A 73 33.79 2.58 5.56
C GLY A 73 33.46 3.69 6.57
N ASP A 74 32.65 4.68 6.22
CA ASP A 74 32.17 5.69 7.17
C ASP A 74 30.91 5.24 7.90
N THR A 75 30.78 5.68 9.15
CA THR A 75 29.54 5.54 9.92
C THR A 75 29.02 6.91 10.31
N ILE A 76 27.80 7.24 9.86
CA ILE A 76 27.10 8.48 10.23
C ILE A 76 25.98 8.13 11.21
N THR A 77 25.88 8.87 12.31
CA THR A 77 24.80 8.74 13.30
C THR A 77 23.92 9.97 13.30
N VAL A 78 22.61 9.80 13.11
CA VAL A 78 21.60 10.87 13.21
C VAL A 78 21.40 11.23 14.69
N ASP A 79 22.17 12.17 15.20
CA ASP A 79 22.23 12.55 16.62
C ASP A 79 21.33 13.73 16.99
N ALA A 80 20.72 14.39 15.99
CA ALA A 80 19.74 15.46 16.16
C ALA A 80 18.70 15.41 15.03
N ALA A 81 17.67 16.28 15.10
CA ALA A 81 16.77 16.50 13.98
C ALA A 81 17.56 16.91 12.74
N SER A 82 17.44 16.14 11.66
CA SER A 82 18.32 16.19 10.50
C SER A 82 17.50 16.22 9.20
N PHE A 83 18.07 16.84 8.17
CA PHE A 83 17.38 17.06 6.90
C PHE A 83 18.32 16.73 5.73
N ALA A 84 17.78 16.09 4.70
CA ALA A 84 18.48 15.78 3.47
C ALA A 84 17.53 15.88 2.27
N GLY A 85 18.09 16.15 1.09
CA GLY A 85 17.47 15.90 -0.21
C GLY A 85 17.45 14.40 -0.48
N ASN A 86 18.26 13.94 -1.43
CA ASN A 86 18.52 12.53 -1.61
C ASN A 86 19.47 12.00 -0.53
N VAL A 87 19.28 10.76 -0.09
CA VAL A 87 20.20 10.05 0.81
C VAL A 87 20.71 8.80 0.10
N THR A 88 22.02 8.72 -0.10
CA THR A 88 22.69 7.53 -0.62
C THR A 88 23.66 7.01 0.42
N VAL A 89 23.53 5.73 0.78
CA VAL A 89 24.36 5.08 1.80
C VAL A 89 25.15 3.94 1.18
N GLU A 90 26.47 4.09 1.10
CA GLU A 90 27.43 3.04 0.77
C GLU A 90 28.16 2.51 2.02
N GLY A 91 28.23 3.34 3.08
CA GLY A 91 28.77 2.98 4.40
C GLY A 91 27.70 2.52 5.37
N THR A 92 27.71 3.11 6.58
CA THR A 92 26.69 2.87 7.61
C THR A 92 25.96 4.15 7.97
N LEU A 93 24.63 4.12 7.94
CA LEU A 93 23.78 5.17 8.50
C LEU A 93 23.00 4.63 9.69
N ASN A 94 23.25 5.19 10.86
CA ASN A 94 22.52 4.89 12.09
C ASN A 94 21.41 5.92 12.29
N GLY A 95 20.16 5.47 12.33
CA GLY A 95 18.94 6.30 12.49
C GLY A 95 18.79 7.00 13.84
N GLY A 96 19.76 6.87 14.75
CA GLY A 96 19.79 7.61 16.02
C GLY A 96 18.85 7.11 17.12
N VAL A 97 18.83 7.85 18.24
CA VAL A 97 18.03 7.54 19.44
C VAL A 97 16.95 8.60 19.59
N ALA A 98 15.75 8.31 19.11
CA ALA A 98 14.56 9.17 19.15
C ALA A 98 14.72 10.50 18.38
N THR A 99 15.59 10.51 17.38
CA THR A 99 15.78 11.62 16.43
C THR A 99 14.99 11.38 15.15
N THR A 100 14.78 12.43 14.36
CA THR A 100 14.12 12.35 13.05
C THR A 100 15.08 12.75 11.94
N LEU A 101 15.19 11.92 10.91
CA LEU A 101 15.78 12.28 9.63
C LEU A 101 14.66 12.51 8.62
N GLN A 102 14.55 13.74 8.14
CA GLN A 102 13.59 14.13 7.13
C GLN A 102 14.25 14.19 5.75
N ILE A 103 13.64 13.53 4.78
CA ILE A 103 14.17 13.31 3.44
C ILE A 103 13.22 13.98 2.44
N GLY A 104 13.76 14.89 1.63
CA GLY A 104 13.06 15.58 0.55
C GLY A 104 13.15 14.87 -0.80
N GLY A 105 14.11 13.95 -0.97
CA GLY A 105 14.36 13.17 -2.18
C GLY A 105 14.28 11.65 -1.95
N ASN A 106 15.04 10.87 -2.72
CA ASN A 106 15.03 9.41 -2.61
C ASN A 106 15.96 8.92 -1.49
N PHE A 107 15.68 7.73 -0.96
CA PHE A 107 16.59 7.03 -0.05
C PHE A 107 17.09 5.73 -0.69
N THR A 108 18.37 5.73 -1.06
CA THR A 108 19.09 4.58 -1.61
C THR A 108 20.06 4.00 -0.57
N ASN A 109 19.84 2.76 -0.14
CA ASN A 109 20.74 2.04 0.77
C ASN A 109 21.46 0.88 0.06
N ASN A 110 22.75 1.05 -0.20
CA ASN A 110 23.65 0.04 -0.76
C ASN A 110 24.63 -0.51 0.29
N GLY A 111 24.75 0.17 1.44
CA GLY A 111 25.53 -0.25 2.60
C GLY A 111 24.63 -0.80 3.72
N THR A 112 24.81 -0.27 4.93
CA THR A 112 24.05 -0.65 6.14
C THR A 112 23.21 0.51 6.63
N PHE A 113 21.92 0.28 6.82
CA PHE A 113 21.02 1.19 7.53
C PHE A 113 20.56 0.54 8.84
N THR A 114 20.96 1.13 9.97
CA THR A 114 20.55 0.67 11.29
C THR A 114 19.46 1.58 11.83
N ALA A 115 18.23 1.09 11.89
CA ALA A 115 17.06 1.90 12.27
C ALA A 115 17.17 2.52 13.68
N ASN A 116 17.77 1.79 14.62
CA ASN A 116 17.72 2.08 16.06
C ASN A 116 16.28 2.38 16.51
N ILE A 117 16.03 3.48 17.21
CA ILE A 117 14.68 3.89 17.62
C ILE A 117 14.22 5.18 16.92
N GLY A 118 15.00 5.69 15.97
CA GLY A 118 14.70 6.93 15.26
C GLY A 118 13.54 6.83 14.27
N THR A 119 13.20 7.98 13.70
CA THR A 119 12.12 8.15 12.72
C THR A 119 12.68 8.62 11.40
N ILE A 120 12.30 7.94 10.31
CA ILE A 120 12.55 8.43 8.94
C ILE A 120 11.26 9.03 8.40
N THR A 121 11.33 10.27 7.93
CA THR A 121 10.18 10.99 7.36
C THR A 121 10.46 11.34 5.90
N PHE A 122 9.58 10.91 5.01
CA PHE A 122 9.59 11.32 3.60
C PHE A 122 8.62 12.49 3.41
N SER A 123 9.12 13.65 3.01
CA SER A 123 8.31 14.89 2.88
C SER A 123 8.72 15.75 1.67
N GLY A 124 9.17 15.10 0.60
CA GLY A 124 9.44 15.74 -0.68
C GLY A 124 8.20 16.31 -1.34
N SER A 125 8.41 17.16 -2.34
CA SER A 125 7.36 17.73 -3.20
C SER A 125 7.13 16.96 -4.50
N SER A 126 8.03 16.03 -4.83
CA SER A 126 7.94 15.11 -5.96
C SER A 126 7.85 13.67 -5.44
N ALA A 127 7.40 12.73 -6.27
CA ALA A 127 7.31 11.33 -5.85
C ALA A 127 8.68 10.82 -5.41
N GLN A 128 8.75 10.21 -4.22
CA GLN A 128 9.99 9.69 -3.65
C GLN A 128 10.05 8.18 -3.79
N SER A 129 11.25 7.62 -3.64
CA SER A 129 11.47 6.17 -3.64
C SER A 129 12.40 5.72 -2.52
N ILE A 130 12.17 4.48 -2.07
CA ILE A 130 13.02 3.74 -1.14
C ILE A 130 13.59 2.55 -1.91
N GLY A 131 14.91 2.49 -2.06
CA GLY A 131 15.57 1.47 -2.88
C GLY A 131 17.05 1.29 -2.57
N GLY A 132 17.79 0.64 -3.46
CA GLY A 132 19.19 0.25 -3.24
C GLY A 132 19.37 -1.27 -3.20
N ALA A 133 20.60 -1.72 -2.95
CA ALA A 133 20.93 -3.14 -2.96
C ALA A 133 20.59 -3.87 -1.64
N SER A 134 20.61 -3.14 -0.52
CA SER A 134 20.47 -3.70 0.83
C SER A 134 19.03 -3.76 1.32
N THR A 135 18.80 -4.51 2.40
CA THR A 135 17.49 -4.58 3.07
C THR A 135 17.16 -3.27 3.78
N PHE A 136 15.86 -3.01 3.96
CA PHE A 136 15.35 -1.86 4.68
C PHE A 136 14.50 -2.29 5.87
N THR A 137 14.93 -1.87 7.05
CA THR A 137 14.12 -1.93 8.27
C THR A 137 14.06 -0.52 8.85
N PHE A 138 12.86 -0.02 9.08
CA PHE A 138 12.62 1.21 9.84
C PHE A 138 12.08 0.86 11.22
N ASN A 139 12.41 1.66 12.22
CA ASN A 139 11.73 1.58 13.50
C ASN A 139 10.42 2.35 13.43
N ASN A 140 10.50 3.63 13.08
CA ASN A 140 9.37 4.48 12.75
C ASN A 140 9.53 5.04 11.33
N LEU A 141 8.45 4.97 10.55
CA LEU A 141 8.39 5.48 9.18
C LEU A 141 7.19 6.42 9.03
N THR A 142 7.45 7.65 8.59
CA THR A 142 6.44 8.65 8.32
C THR A 142 6.41 8.99 6.83
N ILE A 143 5.22 8.90 6.23
CA ILE A 143 4.93 9.28 4.87
C ILE A 143 4.17 10.61 4.91
N SER A 144 4.86 11.69 4.57
CA SER A 144 4.36 13.06 4.58
C SER A 144 4.57 13.74 3.22
N ASN A 145 4.44 12.97 2.15
CA ASN A 145 4.54 13.40 0.77
C ASN A 145 3.25 13.08 0.01
N ALA A 146 2.47 14.10 -0.31
CA ALA A 146 1.18 13.97 -1.00
C ALA A 146 1.28 13.33 -2.41
N THR A 147 2.45 13.39 -3.05
CA THR A 147 2.68 12.75 -4.36
C THR A 147 3.03 11.26 -4.24
N GLY A 148 3.22 10.78 -3.01
CA GLY A 148 3.45 9.38 -2.67
C GLY A 148 4.92 8.98 -2.57
N VAL A 149 5.13 7.82 -1.96
CA VAL A 149 6.44 7.18 -1.81
C VAL A 149 6.36 5.77 -2.38
N ASN A 150 7.33 5.39 -3.21
CA ASN A 150 7.37 4.07 -3.86
C ASN A 150 8.43 3.18 -3.21
N LEU A 151 8.05 1.96 -2.87
CA LEU A 151 8.99 0.93 -2.46
C LEU A 151 9.54 0.21 -3.70
N ASN A 152 10.86 0.21 -3.84
CA ASN A 152 11.58 -0.57 -4.84
C ASN A 152 12.26 -1.81 -4.24
N LYS A 153 11.97 -2.10 -2.97
CA LYS A 153 12.41 -3.25 -2.19
C LYS A 153 11.38 -3.60 -1.12
N ASP A 154 11.48 -4.80 -0.57
CA ASP A 154 10.77 -5.15 0.65
C ASP A 154 11.26 -4.31 1.83
N VAL A 155 10.32 -3.86 2.66
CA VAL A 155 10.58 -3.00 3.82
C VAL A 155 9.92 -3.58 5.05
N THR A 156 10.60 -3.52 6.20
CA THR A 156 10.00 -3.82 7.51
C THR A 156 9.84 -2.55 8.34
N VAL A 157 8.70 -2.40 9.03
CA VAL A 157 8.48 -1.35 10.05
C VAL A 157 8.24 -2.01 11.40
N ASN A 158 9.11 -1.71 12.37
CA ASN A 158 9.08 -2.37 13.68
C ASN A 158 8.06 -1.77 14.66
N SER A 159 7.87 -0.44 14.65
CA SER A 159 7.08 0.26 15.67
C SER A 159 5.92 1.06 15.09
N THR A 160 6.16 2.09 14.28
CA THR A 160 5.06 2.96 13.81
C THR A 160 5.19 3.25 12.32
N LEU A 161 4.11 2.99 11.58
CA LEU A 161 3.88 3.56 10.26
C LEU A 161 2.89 4.72 10.37
N ALA A 162 3.30 5.92 9.98
CA ALA A 162 2.46 7.11 9.97
C ALA A 162 2.22 7.60 8.53
N LEU A 163 0.99 7.45 8.04
CA LEU A 163 0.52 7.97 6.76
C LEU A 163 0.00 9.39 6.97
N ALA A 164 0.93 10.32 7.21
CA ALA A 164 0.63 11.70 7.59
C ALA A 164 0.07 12.51 6.42
N ASN A 165 0.57 12.31 5.19
CA ASN A 165 0.06 12.97 3.99
C ASN A 165 0.54 12.21 2.75
N GLY A 166 -0.33 11.45 2.09
CA GLY A 166 -0.02 10.69 0.87
C GLY A 166 0.12 9.18 1.08
N ASP A 167 0.21 8.48 -0.04
CA ASP A 167 0.22 7.01 -0.09
C ASP A 167 1.64 6.44 -0.09
N LEU A 168 1.77 5.22 0.44
CA LEU A 168 2.95 4.38 0.28
C LEU A 168 2.64 3.26 -0.72
N ASN A 169 3.28 3.28 -1.88
CA ASN A 169 3.05 2.28 -2.92
C ASN A 169 4.08 1.17 -2.82
N THR A 170 3.65 -0.09 -2.66
CA THR A 170 4.59 -1.21 -2.56
C THR A 170 4.95 -1.81 -3.92
N GLY A 171 4.13 -1.58 -4.96
CA GLY A 171 4.27 -2.25 -6.24
C GLY A 171 4.26 -3.77 -6.07
N ALA A 172 5.29 -4.45 -6.58
CA ALA A 172 5.48 -5.88 -6.38
C ALA A 172 6.07 -6.25 -5.01
N ASN A 173 6.63 -5.28 -4.27
CA ASN A 173 7.29 -5.51 -2.99
C ASN A 173 6.27 -5.65 -1.85
N VAL A 174 6.78 -6.02 -0.69
CA VAL A 174 6.02 -6.23 0.55
C VAL A 174 6.47 -5.26 1.64
N LEU A 175 5.50 -4.56 2.23
CA LEU A 175 5.69 -3.87 3.51
C LEU A 175 5.34 -4.84 4.65
N THR A 176 6.32 -5.23 5.45
CA THR A 176 6.11 -6.05 6.65
C THR A 176 5.95 -5.16 7.88
N LEU A 177 4.83 -5.29 8.59
CA LEU A 177 4.61 -4.68 9.89
C LEU A 177 4.94 -5.71 10.97
N ALA A 178 5.83 -5.37 11.90
CA ALA A 178 6.15 -6.25 13.03
C ALA A 178 4.91 -6.46 13.93
N SER A 179 4.93 -7.51 14.78
CA SER A 179 3.77 -7.90 15.59
C SER A 179 3.19 -6.77 16.44
N GLY A 180 4.03 -5.89 16.98
CA GLY A 180 3.62 -4.74 17.80
C GLY A 180 3.48 -3.42 17.03
N ALA A 181 3.66 -3.43 15.71
CA ALA A 181 3.66 -2.20 14.93
C ALA A 181 2.25 -1.58 14.87
N THR A 182 2.19 -0.26 14.99
CA THR A 182 0.98 0.55 14.86
C THR A 182 0.92 1.23 13.50
N VAL A 183 -0.30 1.55 13.05
CA VAL A 183 -0.54 2.31 11.81
C VAL A 183 -1.42 3.50 12.15
N THR A 184 -1.01 4.69 11.73
CA THR A 184 -1.78 5.93 11.87
C THR A 184 -1.92 6.60 10.51
N ALA A 185 -3.02 7.32 10.27
CA ALA A 185 -3.27 7.98 8.99
C ALA A 185 -3.97 9.33 9.16
N ALA A 186 -3.26 10.31 9.74
CA ALA A 186 -3.81 11.65 9.94
C ALA A 186 -4.21 12.34 8.61
N GLY A 187 -3.49 12.07 7.51
CA GLY A 187 -3.78 12.59 6.17
C GLY A 187 -4.70 11.69 5.33
N GLY A 188 -5.21 10.60 5.90
CA GLY A 188 -6.01 9.61 5.17
C GLY A 188 -5.24 8.87 4.07
N GLY A 189 -3.91 8.79 4.14
CA GLY A 189 -3.12 7.99 3.20
C GLY A 189 -3.38 6.50 3.35
N ASP A 190 -3.05 5.73 2.31
CA ASP A 190 -3.07 4.27 2.31
C ASP A 190 -1.68 3.71 1.99
N VAL A 191 -1.40 2.50 2.45
CA VAL A 191 -0.42 1.64 1.76
C VAL A 191 -1.13 0.96 0.59
N VAL A 192 -0.77 1.33 -0.63
CA VAL A 192 -1.31 0.71 -1.85
C VAL A 192 -0.38 -0.44 -2.25
N GLY A 193 -0.90 -1.66 -2.25
CA GLY A 193 -0.16 -2.90 -2.48
C GLY A 193 -0.11 -3.79 -1.24
N ASN A 194 0.96 -4.58 -1.10
CA ASN A 194 1.08 -5.68 -0.14
C ASN A 194 1.53 -5.21 1.24
N VAL A 195 0.67 -5.36 2.24
CA VAL A 195 1.04 -5.25 3.66
C VAL A 195 0.95 -6.60 4.33
N LYS A 196 2.03 -7.04 4.96
CA LYS A 196 2.15 -8.33 5.63
C LYS A 196 2.36 -8.15 7.13
N ARG A 197 1.75 -9.03 7.93
CA ARG A 197 2.12 -9.29 9.33
C ARG A 197 2.48 -10.76 9.48
N ASN A 198 3.59 -11.05 10.15
CA ASN A 198 4.06 -12.41 10.42
C ASN A 198 3.76 -12.80 11.86
N GLY A 199 3.70 -14.11 12.11
CA GLY A 199 3.58 -14.69 13.44
C GLY A 199 2.14 -15.05 13.80
N ALA A 200 1.97 -15.51 15.04
CA ALA A 200 0.67 -15.89 15.57
C ALA A 200 -0.19 -14.65 15.90
N PHE A 201 -1.43 -14.68 15.45
CA PHE A 201 -2.49 -13.75 15.80
C PHE A 201 -3.32 -14.31 16.96
N GLY A 202 -3.65 -13.44 17.91
CA GLY A 202 -4.60 -13.69 18.99
C GLY A 202 -5.88 -12.89 18.78
N VAL A 203 -6.74 -12.90 19.79
CA VAL A 203 -7.90 -11.98 19.86
C VAL A 203 -7.38 -10.54 19.95
N GLY A 204 -7.89 -9.67 19.09
CA GLY A 204 -7.41 -8.28 19.02
C GLY A 204 -7.52 -7.67 17.62
N SER A 205 -7.16 -6.39 17.52
CA SER A 205 -7.20 -5.62 16.27
C SER A 205 -5.82 -5.49 15.65
N TYR A 206 -5.72 -5.77 14.35
CA TYR A 206 -4.48 -5.73 13.59
C TYR A 206 -4.68 -4.82 12.36
N PRO A 207 -4.18 -3.58 12.38
CA PRO A 207 -4.23 -2.70 11.21
C PRO A 207 -3.17 -3.08 10.18
N PHE A 208 -3.49 -2.89 8.89
CA PHE A 208 -2.62 -3.17 7.76
C PHE A 208 -2.39 -1.89 6.94
N ASN A 209 -3.07 -1.75 5.80
CA ASN A 209 -2.83 -0.69 4.82
C ASN A 209 -3.21 0.72 5.31
N ASN A 210 -4.07 0.80 6.31
CA ASN A 210 -4.57 2.03 6.93
C ASN A 210 -5.09 1.65 8.34
N PRO A 211 -5.15 2.55 9.34
CA PRO A 211 -5.79 2.24 10.63
C PRO A 211 -7.21 1.68 10.50
N ASN A 212 -7.96 2.05 9.47
CA ASN A 212 -9.32 1.57 9.19
C ASN A 212 -9.36 0.41 8.16
N THR A 213 -8.21 -0.08 7.71
CA THR A 213 -8.09 -1.39 7.04
C THR A 213 -7.47 -2.36 8.03
N LEU A 214 -8.33 -3.00 8.83
CA LEU A 214 -7.90 -3.85 9.94
C LEU A 214 -8.67 -5.18 9.98
N ILE A 215 -8.09 -6.15 10.67
CA ILE A 215 -8.77 -7.39 11.06
C ILE A 215 -8.86 -7.40 12.58
N ASN A 216 -10.07 -7.50 13.10
CA ASN A 216 -10.34 -7.71 14.52
C ASN A 216 -10.76 -9.16 14.74
N PHE A 217 -9.88 -9.97 15.32
CA PHE A 217 -10.21 -11.35 15.68
C PHE A 217 -11.00 -11.37 16.99
N SER A 218 -12.21 -11.94 16.95
CA SER A 218 -13.03 -12.17 18.14
C SER A 218 -12.83 -13.58 18.71
N ALA A 219 -12.38 -14.53 17.88
CA ALA A 219 -11.99 -15.87 18.31
C ALA A 219 -10.88 -16.42 17.40
N VAL A 220 -9.90 -17.12 17.97
CA VAL A 220 -8.84 -17.83 17.23
C VAL A 220 -8.62 -19.19 17.87
N THR A 221 -8.91 -20.27 17.13
CA THR A 221 -8.65 -21.66 17.57
C THR A 221 -7.39 -22.21 16.93
N THR A 222 -7.13 -21.86 15.67
CA THR A 222 -5.85 -22.11 15.00
C THR A 222 -5.39 -20.83 14.34
N SER A 223 -4.24 -20.32 14.79
CA SER A 223 -3.76 -19.01 14.38
C SER A 223 -3.18 -19.05 12.95
N PRO A 224 -3.42 -18.02 12.11
CA PRO A 224 -2.64 -17.81 10.90
C PRO A 224 -1.14 -17.70 11.21
N THR A 225 -0.28 -18.17 10.30
CA THR A 225 1.19 -17.97 10.41
C THR A 225 1.63 -16.59 9.93
N ASP A 226 0.84 -16.02 9.05
CA ASP A 226 0.98 -14.69 8.49
C ASP A 226 -0.34 -14.28 7.84
N ILE A 227 -0.53 -12.98 7.66
CA ILE A 227 -1.62 -12.41 6.87
C ILE A 227 -1.01 -11.35 5.96
N THR A 228 -1.43 -11.37 4.69
CA THR A 228 -1.13 -10.31 3.72
C THR A 228 -2.43 -9.71 3.22
N ILE A 229 -2.51 -8.38 3.20
CA ILE A 229 -3.57 -7.63 2.54
C ILE A 229 -2.93 -6.86 1.38
N ASN A 230 -3.37 -7.15 0.16
CA ASN A 230 -3.04 -6.37 -1.02
C ASN A 230 -4.20 -5.44 -1.35
N LEU A 231 -3.97 -4.13 -1.24
CA LEU A 231 -4.91 -3.09 -1.66
C LEU A 231 -4.55 -2.58 -3.06
N VAL A 232 -5.49 -2.65 -4.00
CA VAL A 232 -5.38 -1.99 -5.31
C VAL A 232 -6.48 -0.95 -5.43
N LYS A 233 -6.13 0.27 -5.84
CA LYS A 233 -7.08 1.37 -6.09
C LYS A 233 -7.67 1.31 -7.50
N THR A 234 -8.41 0.24 -7.79
CA THR A 234 -9.11 0.02 -9.06
C THR A 234 -10.51 -0.57 -8.83
N ALA A 235 -11.46 -0.28 -9.71
CA ALA A 235 -12.80 -0.86 -9.64
C ALA A 235 -12.76 -2.39 -9.82
N PRO A 236 -13.48 -3.16 -8.98
CA PRO A 236 -13.61 -4.60 -9.15
C PRO A 236 -14.34 -4.96 -10.45
N GLY A 237 -13.83 -5.97 -11.16
CA GLY A 237 -14.56 -6.57 -12.28
C GLY A 237 -15.83 -7.29 -11.80
N GLY A 238 -16.92 -7.15 -12.55
CA GLY A 238 -18.17 -7.89 -12.29
C GLY A 238 -19.00 -7.36 -11.11
N LEU A 239 -18.67 -6.18 -10.56
CA LEU A 239 -19.44 -5.54 -9.50
C LEU A 239 -19.70 -4.08 -9.90
N ALA A 240 -20.95 -3.76 -10.22
CA ALA A 240 -21.37 -2.40 -10.54
C ALA A 240 -21.48 -1.56 -9.26
N ASN A 241 -21.39 -0.23 -9.40
CA ASN A 241 -21.46 0.72 -8.29
C ASN A 241 -20.52 0.34 -7.12
N ALA A 242 -19.28 0.03 -7.47
CA ALA A 242 -18.23 -0.31 -6.52
C ALA A 242 -17.26 0.86 -6.31
N VAL A 243 -16.84 1.04 -5.07
CA VAL A 243 -15.67 1.86 -4.74
C VAL A 243 -14.48 1.33 -5.55
N PRO A 244 -13.62 2.18 -6.14
CA PRO A 244 -12.47 1.75 -6.92
C PRO A 244 -11.34 1.20 -6.02
N ARG A 245 -11.65 0.14 -5.26
CA ARG A 245 -10.75 -0.57 -4.38
C ARG A 245 -11.03 -2.08 -4.41
N THR A 246 -9.96 -2.87 -4.51
CA THR A 246 -10.00 -4.31 -4.28
C THR A 246 -9.01 -4.69 -3.19
N TYR A 247 -9.42 -5.58 -2.30
CA TYR A 247 -8.58 -6.10 -1.22
C TYR A 247 -8.42 -7.59 -1.39
N GLN A 248 -7.21 -8.05 -1.68
CA GLN A 248 -6.89 -9.46 -1.64
C GLN A 248 -6.32 -9.78 -0.27
N ILE A 249 -7.03 -10.62 0.50
CA ILE A 249 -6.55 -11.07 1.81
C ILE A 249 -6.16 -12.54 1.71
N THR A 250 -4.93 -12.84 2.12
CA THR A 250 -4.40 -14.21 2.19
C THR A 250 -3.81 -14.46 3.56
N ALA A 251 -3.97 -15.69 4.06
CA ALA A 251 -3.37 -16.14 5.30
C ALA A 251 -2.55 -17.41 5.07
N GLY A 252 -1.43 -17.52 5.76
CA GLY A 252 -0.64 -18.75 5.82
C GLY A 252 -1.18 -19.75 6.86
N GLY A 253 -0.93 -21.04 6.61
CA GLY A 253 -1.38 -22.14 7.45
C GLY A 253 -2.81 -22.60 7.15
N ALA A 254 -3.41 -23.31 8.11
CA ALA A 254 -4.82 -23.74 8.07
C ALA A 254 -5.59 -23.10 9.24
N PRO A 255 -5.75 -21.77 9.24
CA PRO A 255 -6.28 -21.07 10.39
C PRO A 255 -7.78 -21.33 10.58
N SER A 256 -8.20 -21.25 11.84
CA SER A 256 -9.60 -21.34 12.24
C SER A 256 -9.88 -20.21 13.23
N PHE A 257 -10.77 -19.31 12.84
CA PHE A 257 -11.03 -18.06 13.54
C PHE A 257 -12.43 -17.52 13.23
N THR A 258 -12.85 -16.53 14.02
CA THR A 258 -13.92 -15.60 13.69
C THR A 258 -13.39 -14.18 13.82
N ALA A 259 -13.66 -13.34 12.82
CA ALA A 259 -13.18 -11.97 12.77
C ALA A 259 -14.23 -10.98 12.24
N THR A 260 -14.00 -9.71 12.55
CA THR A 260 -14.56 -8.58 11.80
C THR A 260 -13.45 -7.99 10.94
N VAL A 261 -13.68 -7.84 9.64
CA VAL A 261 -12.73 -7.21 8.72
C VAL A 261 -13.24 -5.83 8.34
N GLN A 262 -12.40 -4.81 8.48
CA GLN A 262 -12.70 -3.44 8.09
C GLN A 262 -11.91 -3.06 6.84
N PHE A 263 -12.57 -2.31 5.96
CA PHE A 263 -12.03 -1.85 4.69
C PHE A 263 -12.16 -0.33 4.61
N HIS A 264 -11.04 0.37 4.64
CA HIS A 264 -11.00 1.83 4.54
C HIS A 264 -11.28 2.31 3.11
N TYR A 265 -12.09 3.35 2.96
CA TYR A 265 -12.27 4.08 1.71
C TYR A 265 -12.38 5.57 1.95
N LYS A 266 -12.35 6.36 0.86
CA LYS A 266 -12.63 7.79 0.90
C LYS A 266 -13.90 8.09 0.14
N THR A 267 -14.72 8.99 0.66
CA THR A 267 -15.93 9.44 -0.03
C THR A 267 -15.64 10.07 -1.39
N THR A 268 -14.47 10.71 -1.54
CA THR A 268 -14.01 11.35 -2.77
C THR A 268 -13.63 10.36 -3.88
N GLU A 269 -13.45 9.07 -3.58
CA GLU A 269 -13.18 8.04 -4.59
C GLU A 269 -14.44 7.70 -5.41
N GLY A 270 -15.63 7.96 -4.85
CA GLY A 270 -16.90 7.69 -5.50
C GLY A 270 -17.07 6.21 -5.88
N GLY A 271 -17.79 5.98 -6.97
CA GLY A 271 -18.08 4.64 -7.48
C GLY A 271 -19.32 3.99 -6.89
N PHE A 272 -20.03 4.61 -5.95
CA PHE A 272 -21.28 4.14 -5.34
C PHE A 272 -22.40 5.17 -5.51
N THR A 273 -23.68 4.75 -5.40
CA THR A 273 -24.80 5.70 -5.50
C THR A 273 -25.07 6.41 -4.18
N THR A 274 -25.03 5.66 -3.07
CA THR A 274 -25.33 6.19 -1.73
C THR A 274 -24.38 5.54 -0.73
N GLU A 275 -23.62 6.34 0.02
CA GLU A 275 -22.62 5.83 0.98
C GLU A 275 -23.24 4.85 1.99
N ALA A 276 -24.45 5.15 2.51
CA ALA A 276 -25.18 4.29 3.46
C ALA A 276 -25.57 2.89 2.91
N ASN A 277 -25.51 2.71 1.59
CA ASN A 277 -25.79 1.44 0.93
C ASN A 277 -24.53 0.59 0.73
N LEU A 278 -23.33 1.13 1.00
CA LEU A 278 -22.08 0.41 0.82
C LEU A 278 -22.02 -0.80 1.74
N ARG A 279 -21.78 -1.96 1.15
CA ARG A 279 -21.62 -3.23 1.85
C ARG A 279 -20.37 -3.95 1.39
N PRO A 280 -19.80 -4.83 2.24
CA PRO A 280 -18.66 -5.64 1.85
C PRO A 280 -19.12 -6.81 0.98
N TRP A 281 -18.40 -7.03 -0.10
CA TRP A 281 -18.60 -8.13 -1.03
C TRP A 281 -17.40 -9.04 -1.00
N LYS A 282 -17.65 -10.35 -0.93
CA LYS A 282 -16.63 -11.39 -0.86
C LYS A 282 -16.65 -12.22 -2.14
N GLN A 283 -15.51 -12.52 -2.75
CA GLN A 283 -15.48 -13.45 -3.88
C GLN A 283 -15.49 -14.91 -3.41
N VAL A 284 -16.50 -15.67 -3.85
CA VAL A 284 -16.67 -17.11 -3.58
C VAL A 284 -16.90 -17.83 -4.91
N GLY A 285 -16.01 -18.77 -5.27
CA GLY A 285 -16.12 -19.50 -6.53
C GLY A 285 -16.14 -18.60 -7.78
N GLY A 286 -15.40 -17.49 -7.75
CA GLY A 286 -15.35 -16.51 -8.84
C GLY A 286 -16.52 -15.51 -8.88
N ARG A 287 -17.49 -15.60 -7.97
CA ARG A 287 -18.66 -14.71 -7.90
C ARG A 287 -18.62 -13.82 -6.66
N TRP A 288 -19.12 -12.60 -6.78
CA TRP A 288 -19.27 -11.68 -5.66
C TRP A 288 -20.51 -12.05 -4.84
N THR A 289 -20.32 -12.22 -3.53
CA THR A 289 -21.37 -12.56 -2.56
C THR A 289 -21.42 -11.48 -1.49
N LEU A 290 -22.60 -10.87 -1.32
CA LEU A 290 -22.86 -9.88 -0.29
C LEU A 290 -22.57 -10.47 1.09
N GLN A 291 -21.86 -9.72 1.93
CA GLN A 291 -21.61 -10.11 3.32
C GLN A 291 -22.40 -9.22 4.28
N PRO A 292 -22.82 -9.77 5.44
CA PRO A 292 -23.34 -8.95 6.52
C PRO A 292 -22.31 -7.91 6.95
N GLY A 293 -22.72 -6.65 7.02
CA GLY A 293 -21.80 -5.56 7.30
C GLY A 293 -22.48 -4.21 7.41
N SER A 294 -21.73 -3.25 7.93
CA SER A 294 -22.16 -1.85 8.05
C SER A 294 -21.05 -0.92 7.56
N ASP A 295 -21.46 0.22 7.04
CA ASP A 295 -20.59 1.35 6.74
C ASP A 295 -20.46 2.30 7.95
N THR A 296 -19.38 3.08 7.97
CA THR A 296 -19.19 4.23 8.84
C THR A 296 -18.57 5.34 8.00
N ALA A 297 -19.33 6.41 7.79
CA ALA A 297 -18.92 7.57 7.01
C ALA A 297 -18.09 8.55 7.87
N SER A 298 -16.87 8.85 7.44
CA SER A 298 -15.97 9.82 8.10
C SER A 298 -15.06 10.53 7.08
N GLY A 299 -15.57 10.74 5.87
CA GLY A 299 -14.85 11.44 4.79
C GLY A 299 -13.61 10.69 4.32
N ASN A 300 -12.43 11.18 4.69
CA ASN A 300 -11.15 10.55 4.35
C ASN A 300 -10.85 9.30 5.17
N ASN A 301 -11.64 9.01 6.21
CA ASN A 301 -11.46 7.88 7.12
C ASN A 301 -12.72 6.98 7.18
N SER A 302 -13.55 7.01 6.13
CA SER A 302 -14.71 6.11 6.04
C SER A 302 -14.26 4.64 5.98
N PHE A 303 -15.09 3.73 6.48
CA PHE A 303 -14.84 2.30 6.36
C PHE A 303 -16.13 1.49 6.25
N VAL A 304 -16.02 0.29 5.68
CA VAL A 304 -17.06 -0.74 5.70
C VAL A 304 -16.54 -1.95 6.47
N SER A 305 -17.39 -2.55 7.29
CA SER A 305 -17.05 -3.72 8.10
C SER A 305 -17.82 -4.96 7.67
N ALA A 306 -17.14 -6.11 7.59
CA ALA A 306 -17.73 -7.43 7.41
C ALA A 306 -17.59 -8.21 8.72
N ALA A 307 -18.71 -8.61 9.33
CA ALA A 307 -18.72 -9.35 10.59
C ALA A 307 -18.78 -10.86 10.36
N GLY A 308 -18.29 -11.66 11.32
CA GLY A 308 -18.41 -13.11 11.30
C GLY A 308 -17.56 -13.80 10.22
N VAL A 309 -16.46 -13.16 9.79
CA VAL A 309 -15.56 -13.69 8.77
C VAL A 309 -14.77 -14.87 9.33
N THR A 310 -14.85 -16.01 8.65
CA THR A 310 -14.14 -17.27 9.00
C THR A 310 -13.14 -17.73 7.94
N SER A 311 -13.09 -17.03 6.81
CA SER A 311 -12.13 -17.30 5.73
C SER A 311 -11.88 -16.04 4.91
N PHE A 312 -10.66 -15.91 4.41
CA PHE A 312 -10.24 -14.81 3.54
C PHE A 312 -10.44 -15.14 2.06
N SER A 313 -10.45 -14.10 1.23
CA SER A 313 -10.66 -14.12 -0.23
C SER A 313 -10.35 -12.72 -0.79
N PRO A 314 -10.56 -12.49 -2.10
CA PRO A 314 -10.76 -11.13 -2.60
C PRO A 314 -12.02 -10.49 -2.01
N TRP A 315 -11.96 -9.18 -1.76
CA TRP A 315 -13.03 -8.34 -1.23
C TRP A 315 -13.14 -7.03 -2.01
N ALA A 316 -14.36 -6.50 -2.05
CA ALA A 316 -14.68 -5.21 -2.63
C ALA A 316 -15.82 -4.53 -1.87
N LEU A 317 -16.03 -3.24 -2.13
CA LEU A 317 -17.10 -2.44 -1.54
C LEU A 317 -18.02 -1.97 -2.65
N ALA A 318 -19.31 -2.25 -2.53
CA ALA A 318 -20.31 -1.79 -3.49
C ALA A 318 -21.67 -1.66 -2.82
N ASP A 319 -22.60 -0.98 -3.51
CA ASP A 319 -23.98 -0.88 -3.06
C ASP A 319 -24.61 -2.26 -2.82
N SER A 320 -25.47 -2.36 -1.79
CA SER A 320 -26.14 -3.59 -1.37
C SER A 320 -27.00 -4.27 -2.45
N GLY A 321 -27.40 -3.54 -3.51
CA GLY A 321 -28.18 -4.04 -4.64
C GLY A 321 -27.35 -4.51 -5.85
N ALA A 322 -26.03 -4.43 -5.81
CA ALA A 322 -25.17 -5.02 -6.84
C ALA A 322 -25.13 -6.56 -6.73
N PRO A 323 -24.67 -7.33 -7.73
CA PRO A 323 -24.76 -7.00 -9.14
C PRO A 323 -26.23 -7.03 -9.61
N THR A 324 -26.67 -6.03 -10.37
CA THR A 324 -28.05 -5.95 -10.87
C THR A 324 -28.30 -6.78 -12.14
N ALA A 325 -27.24 -7.28 -12.79
CA ALA A 325 -27.31 -8.06 -14.02
C ALA A 325 -27.18 -9.56 -13.73
N VAL A 326 -28.19 -10.34 -14.16
CA VAL A 326 -28.15 -11.81 -14.19
C VAL A 326 -27.95 -12.25 -15.63
N MET A 327 -26.95 -13.09 -15.89
CA MET A 327 -26.83 -13.81 -17.17
C MET A 327 -27.25 -15.26 -16.98
N LEU A 328 -28.16 -15.72 -17.83
CA LEU A 328 -28.59 -17.12 -17.89
C LEU A 328 -27.44 -17.95 -18.49
N SER A 329 -26.71 -18.69 -17.65
CA SER A 329 -25.53 -19.45 -18.10
C SER A 329 -25.91 -20.69 -18.91
N THR A 330 -27.01 -21.34 -18.54
CA THR A 330 -27.56 -22.51 -19.23
C THR A 330 -29.06 -22.59 -18.98
N PHE A 331 -29.81 -23.06 -19.98
CA PHE A 331 -31.20 -23.48 -19.85
C PHE A 331 -31.33 -24.82 -20.56
N ALA A 332 -31.75 -25.87 -19.84
CA ALA A 332 -31.99 -27.18 -20.39
C ALA A 332 -33.46 -27.54 -20.17
N ALA A 333 -34.22 -27.63 -21.26
CA ALA A 333 -35.55 -28.21 -21.26
C ALA A 333 -35.42 -29.63 -21.81
N ASN A 334 -35.71 -30.64 -20.98
CA ASN A 334 -35.84 -32.02 -21.42
C ASN A 334 -37.32 -32.38 -21.41
N ASP A 335 -37.84 -32.76 -22.57
CA ASP A 335 -39.14 -33.42 -22.67
C ASP A 335 -38.91 -34.94 -22.74
N PRO A 336 -39.19 -35.71 -21.67
CA PRO A 336 -39.02 -37.16 -21.68
C PRO A 336 -40.11 -37.89 -22.48
N ALA A 337 -41.11 -37.18 -22.98
CA ALA A 337 -42.11 -37.74 -23.88
C ALA A 337 -42.36 -36.76 -25.02
N GLN A 338 -42.01 -37.13 -26.26
CA GLN A 338 -42.99 -37.20 -27.35
C GLN A 338 -42.29 -37.65 -28.64
N SER A 339 -42.85 -38.74 -29.18
CA SER A 339 -42.74 -39.16 -30.56
C SER A 339 -42.91 -37.99 -31.53
N ASN A 340 -41.96 -37.85 -32.46
CA ASN A 340 -42.07 -37.08 -33.70
C ASN A 340 -42.58 -35.64 -33.56
N PHE A 341 -41.69 -34.72 -33.19
CA PHE A 341 -41.79 -33.35 -33.70
C PHE A 341 -40.57 -33.03 -34.56
N VAL A 342 -40.76 -33.11 -35.88
CA VAL A 342 -39.80 -32.62 -36.87
C VAL A 342 -39.92 -31.09 -36.87
N MET A 343 -38.90 -30.38 -36.40
CA MET A 343 -38.79 -28.94 -36.67
C MET A 343 -38.14 -28.75 -38.05
N PRO A 344 -38.86 -28.22 -39.07
CA PRO A 344 -38.17 -27.65 -40.20
C PRO A 344 -37.53 -26.34 -39.74
N MET A 345 -36.22 -26.30 -39.86
CA MET A 345 -35.40 -25.12 -39.73
C MET A 345 -35.90 -24.06 -40.73
N LEU A 346 -36.40 -22.90 -40.26
CA LEU A 346 -36.17 -21.59 -40.88
C LEU A 346 -36.75 -20.43 -40.03
N GLY A 347 -35.87 -19.51 -39.64
CA GLY A 347 -36.18 -18.07 -39.55
C GLY A 347 -36.97 -17.55 -38.34
N LEU A 348 -36.23 -17.03 -37.36
CA LEU A 348 -36.49 -15.78 -36.63
C LEU A 348 -37.98 -15.41 -36.37
N LEU A 349 -38.50 -15.65 -35.16
CA LEU A 349 -39.61 -14.85 -34.63
C LEU A 349 -39.62 -14.82 -33.10
N GLY A 350 -39.76 -13.61 -32.57
CA GLY A 350 -39.65 -13.30 -31.15
C GLY A 350 -40.68 -14.00 -30.27
N VAL A 351 -40.25 -14.32 -29.04
CA VAL A 351 -41.13 -14.79 -27.97
C VAL A 351 -42.03 -13.64 -27.55
N VAL A 352 -43.29 -13.68 -27.98
CA VAL A 352 -44.38 -12.87 -27.41
C VAL A 352 -44.96 -13.64 -26.24
N ILE A 353 -44.73 -13.18 -25.01
CA ILE A 353 -45.48 -13.65 -23.84
C ILE A 353 -46.83 -12.92 -23.85
N ALA A 354 -47.88 -13.58 -24.33
CA ALA A 354 -49.24 -13.08 -24.22
C ALA A 354 -49.85 -13.55 -22.89
N GLY A 355 -50.02 -12.63 -21.94
CA GLY A 355 -50.95 -12.79 -20.82
C GLY A 355 -52.38 -12.46 -21.27
N GLY A 356 -53.38 -13.21 -20.80
CA GLY A 356 -54.78 -12.81 -21.00
C GLY A 356 -55.86 -13.88 -20.79
N ALA A 357 -56.51 -13.79 -19.63
CA ALA A 357 -57.93 -14.02 -19.34
C ALA A 357 -58.52 -15.46 -19.36
N TRP A 358 -58.87 -15.89 -18.14
CA TRP A 358 -59.76 -16.99 -17.78
C TRP A 358 -61.22 -16.62 -18.10
N PHE A 359 -61.94 -17.44 -18.88
CA PHE A 359 -63.39 -17.33 -19.07
C PHE A 359 -64.08 -18.63 -18.65
N ALA A 360 -64.88 -18.54 -17.59
CA ALA A 360 -65.77 -19.59 -17.11
C ALA A 360 -66.94 -19.79 -18.09
N ARG A 361 -67.15 -21.03 -18.59
CA ARG A 361 -68.37 -21.41 -19.30
C ARG A 361 -69.44 -21.87 -18.31
N ARG A 362 -70.52 -21.09 -18.23
CA ARG A 362 -71.79 -21.44 -17.58
C ARG A 362 -72.60 -22.34 -18.50
N ALA A 363 -72.95 -23.53 -18.02
CA ALA A 363 -73.81 -24.49 -18.71
C ALA A 363 -75.25 -23.97 -18.90
N ARG A 364 -75.87 -24.30 -20.04
CA ARG A 364 -77.33 -24.43 -20.17
C ARG A 364 -77.68 -25.65 -21.02
N ARG A 365 -78.62 -26.44 -20.48
CA ARG A 365 -79.32 -27.59 -21.06
C ARG A 365 -80.16 -27.17 -22.27
N ASN A 366 -80.21 -28.01 -23.30
CA ASN A 366 -81.28 -28.99 -23.53
C ASN A 366 -80.78 -30.10 -24.46
#